data_AF-A0A8T7BXB8-F1
#
_entry.id   AF-A0A8T7BXB8-F1
#
_cell.length_a   1.000
_cell.length_b   1.000
_cell.length_c   1.000
_cell.angle_alpha   90.00
_cell.angle_beta   90.00
_cell.angle_gamma   90.00
#
_symmetry.space_group_name_H-M   'P 1'
#
loop_
_entity.id
_entity.type
_entity.pdbx_description
1 polymer ?
#
loop_
_entity_poly.entity_id
_entity_poly.type
_entity_poly.pdbx_seq_one_letter_code
_entity_poly.pdbx_strand_id
1 'polypeptide(L)'
;MNSPVIRETHIDNLELIGRGKVRDIYAIDDEHMLIITTDRLSAFDVVFDQGIPDKGRLLTEVSNFWFARCGDIVKNHLTDLNLQDYLSADDYQLLKSRSIIVRRLKTLPVEAIVRGYVIGSGWKDYQATG
;
A
#
# COMPACT_ATOMS: atom_id res chain seq x y z
N MET A 1 -1.82 22.79 -9.90
CA MET A 1 -0.96 23.02 -8.70
C MET A 1 -0.37 21.67 -8.34
N ASN A 2 0.95 21.55 -8.20
CA ASN A 2 1.57 20.25 -7.86
C ASN A 2 1.26 19.92 -6.40
N SER A 3 0.64 18.76 -6.16
CA SER A 3 0.46 18.20 -4.82
C SER A 3 1.82 18.03 -4.13
N PRO A 4 1.95 18.31 -2.82
CA PRO A 4 3.18 18.06 -2.10
C PRO A 4 3.53 16.56 -2.12
N VAL A 5 4.82 16.24 -2.24
CA VAL A 5 5.31 14.86 -2.20
C VAL A 5 5.25 14.36 -0.76
N ILE A 6 4.43 13.35 -0.49
CA ILE A 6 4.34 12.74 0.83
C ILE A 6 5.31 11.58 0.92
N ARG A 7 6.44 11.81 1.59
CA ARG A 7 7.46 10.77 1.78
C ARG A 7 7.20 9.92 3.01
N GLU A 8 6.83 10.52 4.12
CA GLU A 8 6.55 9.85 5.38
C GLU A 8 5.33 10.50 6.03
N THR A 9 4.62 9.74 6.85
CA THR A 9 3.52 10.26 7.65
C THR A 9 3.82 10.17 9.14
N HIS A 10 3.13 11.00 9.91
CA HIS A 10 3.11 11.01 11.36
C HIS A 10 1.68 11.28 11.80
N ILE A 11 1.06 10.32 12.48
CA ILE A 11 -0.33 10.43 12.97
C ILE A 11 -0.27 10.36 14.48
N ASP A 12 -0.63 11.46 15.15
CA ASP A 12 -0.33 11.67 16.58
C ASP A 12 -0.95 10.61 17.53
N ASN A 13 -2.05 9.98 17.12
CA ASN A 13 -2.82 9.06 17.96
C ASN A 13 -2.79 7.60 17.50
N LEU A 14 -1.96 7.26 16.52
CA LEU A 14 -1.84 5.87 16.05
C LEU A 14 -0.40 5.38 16.17
N GLU A 15 -0.24 4.16 16.67
CA GLU A 15 1.08 3.52 16.76
C GLU A 15 1.58 3.18 15.35
N LEU A 16 2.79 3.64 14.99
CA LEU A 16 3.45 3.24 13.76
C LEU A 16 3.97 1.81 13.88
N ILE A 17 3.33 0.86 13.19
CA ILE A 17 3.74 -0.54 13.13
C ILE A 17 5.01 -0.69 12.27
N GLY A 18 5.09 0.06 11.17
CA GLY A 18 6.26 0.00 10.32
C GLY A 18 6.16 0.83 9.05
N ARG A 19 7.34 1.09 8.48
CA ARG A 19 7.49 1.72 7.17
C ARG A 19 8.11 0.71 6.21
N GLY A 20 7.30 0.28 5.24
CA GLY A 20 7.82 -0.45 4.09
C GLY A 20 8.46 0.51 3.08
N LYS A 21 8.89 -0.02 1.93
CA LYS A 21 9.48 0.80 0.85
C LYS A 21 8.55 1.95 0.41
N VAL A 22 7.24 1.70 0.35
CA VAL A 22 6.26 2.65 -0.22
C VAL A 22 4.99 2.85 0.62
N ARG A 23 4.90 2.24 1.81
CA ARG A 23 3.72 2.34 2.69
C ARG A 23 4.15 2.59 4.13
N ASP A 24 3.40 3.43 4.82
CA ASP A 24 3.45 3.59 6.26
C ASP A 24 2.21 2.91 6.84
N ILE A 25 2.39 2.12 7.91
CA ILE A 25 1.35 1.26 8.47
C ILE A 25 1.19 1.59 9.95
N TYR A 26 -0.05 1.87 10.36
CA TYR A 26 -0.39 2.23 11.73
C TYR A 26 -1.40 1.25 12.33
N ALA A 27 -1.26 0.96 13.62
CA ALA A 27 -2.26 0.20 14.36
C ALA A 27 -3.46 1.09 14.66
N ILE A 28 -4.66 0.59 14.39
CA ILE A 28 -5.91 1.19 14.87
C ILE A 28 -6.34 0.47 16.15
N ASP A 29 -6.40 -0.85 16.08
CA ASP A 29 -6.70 -1.75 17.19
C ASP A 29 -6.06 -3.14 16.92
N ASP A 30 -6.47 -4.15 17.69
CA ASP A 30 -5.98 -5.52 17.57
C ASP A 30 -6.38 -6.18 16.23
N GLU A 31 -7.50 -5.76 15.64
CA GLU A 31 -8.10 -6.34 14.44
C GLU A 31 -7.94 -5.47 13.19
N HIS A 32 -7.54 -4.21 13.33
CA HIS A 32 -7.52 -3.22 12.25
C HIS A 32 -6.20 -2.46 12.18
N MET A 33 -5.82 -2.09 10.96
CA MET A 33 -4.66 -1.25 10.69
C MET A 33 -4.96 -0.26 9.57
N LEU A 34 -4.35 0.91 9.66
CA LEU A 34 -4.34 1.94 8.64
C LEU A 34 -3.11 1.74 7.75
N ILE A 35 -3.32 1.62 6.44
CA ILE A 35 -2.25 1.63 5.45
C ILE A 35 -2.31 2.96 4.70
N ILE A 36 -1.20 3.70 4.72
CA ILE A 36 -1.01 4.91 3.92
C ILE A 36 0.02 4.62 2.84
N THR A 37 -0.35 4.76 1.57
CA THR A 37 0.59 4.63 0.44
C THR A 37 1.27 5.97 0.17
N THR A 38 2.60 5.99 0.29
CA THR A 38 3.41 7.20 0.12
C THR A 38 3.88 7.38 -1.32
N ASP A 39 4.47 8.54 -1.59
CA ASP A 39 5.06 8.89 -2.88
C ASP A 39 6.51 8.40 -3.03
N ARG A 40 7.02 7.65 -2.05
CA ARG A 40 8.35 7.02 -2.12
C ARG A 40 8.44 6.08 -3.31
N LEU A 41 9.59 6.07 -3.99
CA LEU A 41 9.92 5.16 -5.07
C LEU A 41 11.08 4.26 -4.63
N SER A 42 11.04 2.99 -5.03
CA SER A 42 12.15 2.07 -4.78
C SER A 42 12.48 1.23 -6.00
N ALA A 43 13.76 0.98 -6.22
CA ALA A 43 14.27 0.02 -7.19
C ALA A 43 15.53 -0.65 -6.63
N PHE A 44 15.76 -1.92 -6.98
CA PHE A 44 16.90 -2.71 -6.48
C PHE A 44 17.05 -2.66 -4.96
N ASP A 45 15.92 -2.81 -4.25
CA ASP A 45 15.82 -2.75 -2.79
C ASP A 45 16.22 -1.42 -2.12
N VAL A 46 16.50 -0.37 -2.90
CA VAL A 46 16.82 0.97 -2.40
C VAL A 46 15.62 1.91 -2.57
N VAL A 47 15.30 2.68 -1.52
CA VAL A 47 14.30 3.76 -1.57
C VAL A 47 15.01 5.06 -1.95
N PHE A 48 14.50 5.78 -2.95
CA PHE A 48 15.13 7.00 -3.46
C PHE A 48 14.75 8.23 -2.63
N ASP A 49 15.60 9.26 -2.66
CA ASP A 49 15.41 10.55 -1.98
C ASP A 49 14.33 11.42 -2.61
N GLN A 50 14.06 11.23 -3.91
CA GLN A 50 12.95 11.87 -4.60
C GLN A 50 11.72 10.94 -4.61
N GLY A 51 10.54 11.52 -4.38
CA GLY A 51 9.26 10.84 -4.56
C GLY A 51 8.60 11.25 -5.87
N ILE A 52 7.58 10.49 -6.28
CA ILE A 52 6.74 10.83 -7.44
C ILE A 52 5.42 11.42 -6.90
N PRO A 53 5.14 12.71 -7.13
CA PRO A 53 3.87 13.32 -6.69
C PRO A 53 2.66 12.49 -7.12
N ASP A 54 1.70 12.34 -6.21
CA ASP A 54 0.43 11.61 -6.41
C ASP A 54 0.54 10.11 -6.72
N LYS A 55 1.75 9.52 -6.71
CA LYS A 55 1.94 8.08 -6.89
C LYS A 55 1.16 7.29 -5.83
N GLY A 56 1.22 7.69 -4.57
CA GLY A 56 0.54 6.99 -3.48
C GLY A 56 -0.98 6.94 -3.67
N ARG A 57 -1.56 8.05 -4.14
CA ARG A 57 -2.97 8.15 -4.51
C ARG A 57 -3.31 7.20 -5.65
N LEU A 58 -2.59 7.28 -6.77
CA LEU A 58 -2.87 6.46 -7.95
C LEU A 58 -2.79 4.96 -7.64
N LEU A 59 -1.77 4.53 -6.89
CA LEU A 59 -1.61 3.12 -6.51
C LEU A 59 -2.72 2.63 -5.58
N THR A 60 -3.24 3.51 -4.72
CA THR A 60 -4.37 3.18 -3.85
C THR A 60 -5.66 3.04 -4.68
N GLU A 61 -5.91 3.94 -5.63
CA GLU A 61 -7.04 3.86 -6.55
C GLU A 61 -7.00 2.58 -7.40
N VAL A 62 -5.83 2.22 -7.96
CA VAL A 62 -5.66 0.95 -8.70
C VAL A 62 -5.89 -0.27 -7.81
N SER A 63 -5.41 -0.25 -6.56
CA SER A 63 -5.65 -1.35 -5.63
C SER A 63 -7.14 -1.51 -5.33
N ASN A 64 -7.85 -0.41 -5.03
CA ASN A 64 -9.29 -0.42 -4.76
C ASN A 64 -10.10 -0.91 -5.96
N PHE A 65 -9.72 -0.52 -7.18
CA PHE A 65 -10.32 -1.05 -8.40
C PHE A 65 -10.24 -2.58 -8.46
N TRP A 66 -9.06 -3.16 -8.22
CA TRP A 66 -8.88 -4.61 -8.27
C TRP A 66 -9.56 -5.34 -7.11
N PHE A 67 -9.57 -4.77 -5.90
CA PHE A 67 -10.32 -5.33 -4.78
C PHE A 67 -11.81 -5.41 -5.07
N ALA A 68 -12.39 -4.39 -5.69
CA ALA A 68 -13.78 -4.41 -6.12
C ALA A 68 -14.01 -5.41 -7.25
N ARG A 69 -13.11 -5.41 -8.26
CA ARG A 69 -13.23 -6.26 -9.45
C ARG A 69 -13.15 -7.76 -9.14
N CYS A 70 -12.43 -8.13 -8.08
CA CYS A 70 -12.20 -9.53 -7.69
C CYS A 70 -12.97 -9.94 -6.41
N GLY A 71 -13.85 -9.08 -5.89
CA GLY A 71 -14.53 -9.32 -4.61
C GLY A 71 -15.46 -10.54 -4.59
N ASP A 72 -15.97 -10.94 -5.75
CA ASP A 72 -16.75 -12.15 -6.01
C ASP A 72 -15.89 -13.42 -6.17
N ILE A 73 -14.60 -13.26 -6.47
CA ILE A 73 -13.63 -14.36 -6.63
C ILE A 73 -12.96 -14.70 -5.30
N VAL A 74 -12.52 -13.69 -4.56
CA VAL A 74 -11.78 -13.88 -3.30
C VAL A 74 -12.05 -12.74 -2.32
N LYS A 75 -12.20 -13.09 -1.04
CA LYS A 75 -12.30 -12.10 0.04
C LYS A 75 -11.00 -11.32 0.17
N ASN A 76 -11.12 -10.01 0.41
CA ASN A 76 -9.99 -9.13 0.67
C ASN A 76 -10.06 -8.54 2.09
N HIS A 77 -9.02 -7.80 2.45
CA HIS A 77 -8.85 -7.25 3.79
C HIS A 77 -9.51 -5.89 4.03
N LEU A 78 -10.18 -5.28 3.04
CA LEU A 78 -10.80 -3.97 3.20
C LEU A 78 -11.90 -4.00 4.27
N THR A 79 -12.10 -2.87 4.95
CA THR A 79 -13.20 -2.64 5.88
C THR A 79 -14.04 -1.45 5.44
N ASP A 80 -15.21 -1.30 6.08
CA ASP A 80 -16.12 -0.15 5.89
C ASP A 80 -15.89 0.95 6.95
N LEU A 81 -14.80 0.87 7.72
CA LEU A 81 -14.46 1.87 8.73
C LEU A 81 -14.11 3.21 8.09
N ASN A 82 -14.49 4.30 8.76
CA ASN A 82 -14.32 5.63 8.22
C ASN A 82 -12.97 6.23 8.65
N LEU A 83 -12.18 6.71 7.69
CA LEU A 83 -10.89 7.35 7.97
C LEU A 83 -11.01 8.57 8.89
N GLN A 84 -12.14 9.29 8.84
CA GLN A 84 -12.39 10.48 9.68
C GLN A 84 -12.47 10.15 11.17
N ASP A 85 -12.73 8.89 11.54
CA ASP A 85 -12.79 8.49 12.94
C ASP A 85 -11.39 8.34 13.56
N TYR A 86 -10.34 8.26 12.73
CA TYR A 86 -8.96 7.97 13.15
C TYR A 86 -7.93 9.02 12.71
N LEU A 87 -8.31 9.94 11.81
CA LEU A 87 -7.44 11.00 11.31
C LEU A 87 -7.94 12.37 11.77
N SER A 88 -7.00 13.29 12.03
CA SER A 88 -7.34 14.71 12.18
C SER A 88 -7.98 15.26 10.90
N ALA A 89 -8.66 16.40 10.98
CA ALA A 89 -9.26 17.02 9.80
C ALA A 89 -8.21 17.33 8.71
N ASP A 90 -7.03 17.80 9.12
CA ASP A 90 -5.92 18.13 8.22
C ASP A 90 -5.30 16.88 7.58
N ASP A 91 -5.04 15.85 8.39
CA ASP A 91 -4.55 14.56 7.88
C ASP A 91 -5.55 13.91 6.93
N TYR A 92 -6.84 13.96 7.26
CA TYR A 92 -7.88 13.42 6.40
C TYR A 92 -7.89 14.10 5.03
N GLN A 93 -7.80 15.43 4.97
CA GLN A 93 -7.75 16.13 3.67
C GLN A 93 -6.53 15.73 2.84
N LEU A 94 -5.38 15.54 3.50
CA LEU A 94 -4.14 15.18 2.84
C LEU A 94 -4.09 13.71 2.39
N LEU A 95 -4.71 12.80 3.18
CA LEU A 95 -4.46 11.36 3.10
C LEU A 95 -5.65 10.53 2.60
N LYS A 96 -6.87 11.07 2.53
CA LYS A 96 -8.10 10.32 2.18
C LYS A 96 -8.03 9.52 0.88
N SER A 97 -7.28 9.99 -0.11
CA SER A 97 -7.20 9.35 -1.44
C SER A 97 -6.05 8.34 -1.56
N ARG A 98 -5.26 8.15 -0.50
CA ARG A 98 -4.07 7.28 -0.48
C ARG A 98 -4.02 6.35 0.74
N SER A 99 -5.12 6.28 1.48
CA SER A 99 -5.22 5.55 2.73
C SER A 99 -6.38 4.57 2.70
N ILE A 100 -6.18 3.41 3.31
CA ILE A 100 -7.21 2.38 3.48
C ILE A 100 -7.12 1.81 4.90
N ILE A 101 -8.27 1.55 5.49
CA ILE A 101 -8.36 0.76 6.73
C ILE A 101 -8.61 -0.69 6.33
N VAL A 102 -7.82 -1.59 6.92
CA VAL A 102 -7.85 -3.01 6.59
C VAL A 102 -7.86 -3.85 7.85
N ARG A 103 -8.41 -5.06 7.74
CA ARG A 103 -8.29 -6.10 8.77
C ARG A 103 -6.84 -6.53 8.89
N ARG A 104 -6.34 -6.65 10.12
CA ARG A 104 -5.08 -7.28 10.46
C ARG A 104 -5.21 -8.77 10.21
N LEU A 105 -4.36 -9.31 9.33
CA LEU A 105 -4.37 -10.72 8.96
C LEU A 105 -3.01 -11.36 9.25
N LYS A 106 -3.02 -12.66 9.53
CA LYS A 106 -1.80 -13.46 9.55
C LYS A 106 -1.35 -13.72 8.10
N THR A 107 -0.21 -13.16 7.73
CA THR A 107 0.35 -13.36 6.39
C THR A 107 0.84 -14.79 6.21
N LEU A 108 0.66 -15.34 5.00
CA LEU A 108 1.34 -16.55 4.58
C LEU A 108 2.78 -16.16 4.17
N PRO A 109 3.82 -16.90 4.59
CA PRO A 109 5.21 -16.56 4.29
C PRO A 109 5.60 -16.99 2.85
N VAL A 110 4.80 -16.60 1.86
CA VAL A 110 4.98 -16.93 0.44
C VAL A 110 4.59 -15.75 -0.45
N GLU A 111 5.21 -15.65 -1.62
CA GLU A 111 4.81 -14.72 -2.68
C GLU A 111 4.02 -15.46 -3.77
N ALA A 112 2.73 -15.14 -3.91
CA ALA A 112 1.87 -15.76 -4.92
C ALA A 112 2.03 -15.04 -6.29
N ILE A 113 2.98 -15.50 -7.10
CA ILE A 113 3.32 -14.89 -8.40
C ILE A 113 2.67 -15.69 -9.54
N VAL A 114 1.91 -15.01 -10.40
CA VAL A 114 1.35 -15.57 -11.65
C VAL A 114 1.99 -14.89 -12.86
N ARG A 115 2.44 -15.67 -13.84
CA ARG A 115 3.12 -15.17 -15.05
C ARG A 115 2.34 -15.58 -16.30
N GLY A 116 1.77 -14.62 -17.01
CA GLY A 116 1.19 -14.84 -18.35
C GLY A 116 2.23 -14.78 -19.49
N TYR A 117 3.41 -14.19 -19.21
CA TYR A 117 4.53 -14.07 -20.13
C TYR A 117 5.84 -14.37 -19.39
N VAL A 118 6.81 -15.00 -20.06
CA VAL A 118 8.12 -15.32 -19.47
C VAL A 118 9.04 -14.11 -19.59
N ILE A 119 9.28 -13.44 -18.47
CA ILE A 119 10.12 -12.24 -18.36
C ILE A 119 10.82 -12.18 -17.00
N GLY A 120 11.82 -11.31 -16.86
CA GLY A 120 12.50 -11.05 -15.58
C GLY A 120 13.29 -12.25 -15.07
N SER A 121 13.20 -12.55 -13.77
CA SER A 121 13.87 -13.71 -13.17
C SER A 121 13.43 -15.02 -13.82
N GLY A 122 12.14 -15.17 -14.13
CA GLY A 122 11.64 -16.38 -14.81
C GLY A 122 12.24 -16.60 -16.20
N TRP A 123 12.64 -15.54 -16.91
CA TRP A 123 13.39 -15.68 -18.17
C TRP A 123 14.84 -16.13 -17.93
N LYS A 124 15.51 -15.57 -16.93
CA LYS A 124 16.88 -15.97 -16.58
C LYS A 124 16.95 -17.44 -16.18
N ASP A 125 16.00 -17.89 -15.36
CA ASP A 125 15.92 -19.28 -14.91
C ASP A 125 15.64 -20.22 -16.10
N TYR A 126 14.68 -19.86 -16.96
CA TYR A 126 14.37 -20.61 -18.18
C TYR A 126 15.57 -20.75 -19.12
N GLN A 127 16.37 -19.69 -19.27
CA GLN A 127 17.61 -19.76 -20.07
C GLN A 127 18.66 -20.70 -19.46
N ALA A 128 18.69 -20.83 -18.13
CA ALA A 128 19.66 -21.65 -17.43
C ALA A 128 19.30 -23.14 -17.43
N THR A 129 18.02 -23.49 -17.24
CA THR A 129 17.61 -24.89 -17.01
C THR A 129 16.41 -25.37 -17.82
N GLY A 130 15.77 -24.51 -18.62
CA GLY A 130 14.42 -24.76 -19.17
C GLY A 130 13.32 -24.62 -18.13
#